data_AF-A0A7K7JC35-F1
#
_entry.id   AF-A0A7K7JC35-F1
#
_cell.length_a   1.000
_cell.length_b   1.000
_cell.length_c   1.000
_cell.angle_alpha   90.00
_cell.angle_beta   90.00
_cell.angle_gamma   90.00
#
_symmetry.space_group_name_H-M   'P 1'
#
loop_
_entity.id
_entity.type
_entity.pdbx_description
1 polymer ?
#
loop_
_entity_poly.entity_id
_entity_poly.type
_entity_poly.pdbx_seq_one_letter_code
_entity_poly.pdbx_strand_id
1 'polypeptide(L)' 'LGTINWLRPYLGLTTQQFVPLFNLLKGDPDLTSPRTLTPGAKAALEAIEQSLTNRQVHQVCPEVYITVFIFNANL' A
#
# COMPACT_ATOMS: atom_id res chain seq x y z
N LEU A 1 10.76 3.34 -2.55
CA LEU A 1 9.36 3.83 -2.40
C LEU A 1 8.58 3.90 -3.72
N GLY A 2 9.19 3.70 -4.90
CA GLY A 2 8.46 3.73 -6.18
C GLY A 2 7.25 2.79 -6.24
N THR A 3 7.43 1.51 -5.90
CA THR A 3 6.35 0.51 -5.83
C THR A 3 5.24 0.91 -4.85
N ILE A 4 5.60 1.44 -3.67
CA ILE A 4 4.62 1.89 -2.67
C ILE A 4 3.82 3.10 -3.18
N ASN A 5 4.46 4.03 -3.87
CA ASN A 5 3.78 5.16 -4.50
C ASN A 5 2.83 4.70 -5.61
N TRP A 6 3.23 3.70 -6.40
CA TRP A 6 2.38 3.08 -7.43
C TRP A 6 1.17 2.36 -6.81
N LEU A 7 1.37 1.65 -5.69
CA LEU A 7 0.30 0.92 -5.00
C LEU A 7 -0.69 1.82 -4.25
N ARG A 8 -0.37 3.09 -4.01
CA ARG A 8 -1.13 3.99 -3.13
C ARG A 8 -2.66 4.01 -3.36
N PRO A 9 -3.19 4.03 -4.60
CA PRO A 9 -4.65 3.98 -4.83
C PRO A 9 -5.29 2.70 -4.29
N TYR A 10 -4.53 1.61 -4.25
CA TYR A 10 -4.99 0.27 -3.87
C TYR A 10 -4.79 -0.05 -2.39
N LEU A 11 -4.25 0.86 -1.58
CA LEU A 11 -3.97 0.59 -0.17
C LEU A 11 -5.06 1.14 0.77
N GLY A 12 -5.82 2.15 0.36
CA GLY A 12 -6.81 2.79 1.25
C GLY A 12 -6.21 3.39 2.53
N LEU A 13 -4.89 3.63 2.55
CA LEU A 13 -4.18 4.24 3.66
C LEU A 13 -4.10 5.76 3.46
N THR A 14 -4.13 6.51 4.56
CA THR A 14 -4.02 7.97 4.54
C THR A 14 -2.60 8.43 4.25
N THR A 15 -2.44 9.66 3.74
CA THR A 15 -1.13 10.28 3.54
C THR A 15 -0.27 10.28 4.81
N GLN A 16 -0.89 10.51 5.98
CA GLN A 16 -0.19 10.53 7.27
C GLN A 16 0.48 9.20 7.59
N GLN A 17 -0.17 8.07 7.25
CA GLN A 17 0.39 6.74 7.47
C GLN A 17 1.64 6.47 6.61
N PHE A 18 1.83 7.20 5.50
CA PHE A 18 3.03 7.08 4.66
C PHE A 18 4.16 8.05 5.06
N VAL A 19 3.89 9.09 5.85
CA VAL A 19 4.89 10.11 6.22
C VAL A 19 6.17 9.50 6.82
N PRO A 20 6.10 8.50 7.73
CA PRO A 20 7.31 7.88 8.28
C PRO A 20 8.22 7.27 7.20
N LEU A 21 7.65 6.72 6.13
CA LEU A 21 8.41 6.14 5.01
C LEU A 21 9.12 7.22 4.19
N PHE A 22 8.44 8.33 3.89
CA PHE A 22 9.06 9.44 3.15
C PHE A 22 10.16 10.13 3.95
N ASN A 23 10.03 10.18 5.28
CA ASN A 23 11.06 10.74 6.13
C ASN A 23 12.38 9.96 6.07
N LEU A 24 12.36 8.65 5.75
CA LEU A 24 13.59 7.88 5.49
C LEU A 24 14.38 8.41 4.29
N LEU A 25 13.74 9.12 3.36
CA LEU A 25 14.37 9.66 2.16
C LEU A 25 14.87 11.10 2.33
N LYS A 26 14.52 11.78 3.43
CA LYS A 26 14.88 13.19 3.66
C LYS A 26 16.31 13.39 4.18
N GLY A 27 17.05 12.30 4.41
CA GLY A 27 18.43 12.34 4.88
C GLY A 27 19.42 12.62 3.75
N ASP A 28 20.61 12.06 3.91
CA ASP A 28 21.70 12.14 2.93
C ASP A 28 21.23 11.70 1.52
N PRO A 29 21.44 12.53 0.48
CA PRO A 29 21.10 12.20 -0.89
C PRO A 29 21.96 11.07 -1.48
N ASP A 30 23.11 10.76 -0.88
CA ASP A 30 23.93 9.62 -1.30
C ASP A 30 23.12 8.31 -1.17
N LEU A 31 23.08 7.56 -2.27
CA LEU A 31 22.38 6.28 -2.36
C LEU A 31 23.02 5.21 -1.47
N THR A 32 24.28 5.36 -1.14
CA THR A 32 25.05 4.43 -0.29
C THR A 32 24.95 4.77 1.20
N SER A 33 24.39 5.94 1.54
CA SER A 33 24.23 6.37 2.92
C SER A 33 23.30 5.43 3.70
N PRO A 34 23.66 5.01 4.92
CA PRO A 34 22.85 4.08 5.70
C PRO A 34 21.51 4.71 6.07
N ARG A 35 20.42 3.95 5.89
CA ARG A 35 19.06 4.33 6.31
C ARG A 35 18.51 3.28 7.25
N THR A 36 18.20 3.69 8.47
CA THR A 36 17.63 2.79 9.48
C THR A 36 16.12 2.88 9.48
N LEU A 37 15.45 1.73 9.47
CA LEU A 37 14.00 1.67 9.60
C LEU A 37 13.59 2.12 11.01
N THR A 38 12.91 3.26 11.10
CA THR A 38 12.35 3.73 12.37
C THR A 38 11.13 2.89 12.76
N PRO A 39 10.74 2.85 14.05
CA PRO A 39 9.52 2.15 14.48
C PRO A 39 8.27 2.62 13.72
N GLY A 40 8.15 3.93 13.45
CA GLY A 40 7.03 4.46 12.67
C GLY A 40 7.04 4.02 11.20
N ALA A 41 8.22 3.93 10.58
CA ALA A 41 8.34 3.41 9.23
C ALA A 41 8.03 1.91 9.17
N LYS A 42 8.42 1.15 10.19
CA LYS A 42 8.06 -0.27 10.31
C LYS A 42 6.53 -0.46 10.42
N ALA A 43 5.88 0.27 11.31
CA ALA A 43 4.43 0.23 11.46
C ALA A 43 3.69 0.61 10.16
N ALA A 44 4.23 1.57 9.39
CA ALA A 44 3.69 1.93 8.09
C ALA A 44 3.80 0.78 7.08
N LEU A 45 4.92 0.03 7.06
CA LEU A 45 5.06 -1.15 6.20
C LEU A 45 4.10 -2.28 6.59
N GLU A 46 3.92 -2.53 7.89
CA GLU A 46 2.97 -3.52 8.41
C GLU A 46 1.52 -3.19 7.99
N ALA A 47 1.12 -1.91 8.05
CA ALA A 47 -0.19 -1.48 7.57
C ALA A 47 -0.38 -1.67 6.05
N ILE A 48 0.68 -1.48 5.26
CA ILE A 48 0.68 -1.73 3.82
C ILE A 48 0.48 -3.23 3.56
N GLU A 49 1.25 -4.08 4.23
CA GLU A 49 1.15 -5.54 4.11
C GLU A 49 -0.24 -6.06 4.49
N GLN A 50 -0.80 -5.56 5.59
CA GLN A 50 -2.15 -5.91 6.03
C GLN A 50 -3.20 -5.48 5.00
N SER A 51 -3.08 -4.27 4.44
CA SER A 51 -3.99 -3.79 3.40
C SER A 51 -3.92 -4.62 2.13
N LEU A 52 -2.72 -5.03 1.70
CA LEU A 52 -2.52 -5.89 0.55
C LEU A 52 -3.09 -7.30 0.80
N THR A 53 -2.85 -7.87 1.98
CA THR A 53 -3.37 -9.20 2.35
C THR A 53 -4.90 -9.25 2.33
N ASN A 54 -5.54 -8.17 2.78
CA ASN A 54 -7.00 -8.07 2.82
C ASN A 54 -7.64 -7.73 1.47
N ARG A 55 -6.86 -7.44 0.43
CA ARG A 55 -7.36 -7.04 -0.89
C ARG A 55 -7.00 -8.08 -1.94
N GLN A 56 -8.04 -8.67 -2.53
CA GLN A 56 -7.86 -9.42 -3.77
C GLN A 56 -7.93 -8.44 -4.94
N VAL A 57 -6.87 -8.42 -5.73
CA VAL A 57 -6.85 -7.69 -7.00
C VAL A 57 -6.92 -8.73 -8.11
N HIS A 58 -7.88 -8.56 -9.02
CA HIS A 58 -8.00 -9.37 -10.22
C HIS A 58 -7.78 -8.47 -11.43
N GLN A 59 -7.01 -8.96 -12.39
CA GLN A 59 -6.88 -8.27 -13.67
C GLN A 59 -8.16 -8.46 -14.47
N VAL A 60 -8.75 -7.37 -14.94
CA VAL A 60 -9.95 -7.40 -15.78
C VAL A 60 -9.56 -7.78 -17.21
N CYS A 61 -10.25 -8.76 -17.78
CA CYS A 61 -10.16 -9.12 -19.20
C CYS A 61 -11.30 -8.40 -19.95
N PRO A 62 -11.00 -7.43 -20.85
CA PRO A 62 -12.03 -6.64 -21.53
C PRO A 62 -12.99 -7.46 -22.40
N GLU A 63 -12.54 -8.63 -22.87
CA GLU A 63 -13.30 -9.54 -23.72
C GLU A 63 -14.35 -10.37 -22.96
N VAL A 64 -14.36 -10.28 -21.62
CA VAL A 64 -15.25 -11.05 -20.74
C VAL A 64 -16.24 -10.12 -20.05
N TYR A 65 -17.52 -10.48 -20.09
CA TYR A 65 -18.56 -9.74 -19.36
C TYR A 65 -18.34 -9.82 -17.85
N ILE A 66 -18.42 -8.67 -17.17
CA ILE A 66 -18.36 -8.59 -15.71
C ILE A 66 -19.78 -8.71 -15.17
N THR A 67 -20.03 -9.72 -14.34
CA THR A 67 -21.30 -9.90 -13.63
C THR A 67 -21.10 -9.61 -12.15
N VAL A 68 -21.93 -8.74 -11.58
CA VAL A 68 -21.91 -8.40 -10.14
C VAL A 68 -23.10 -9.05 -9.45
N PHE A 69 -22.84 -9.85 -8.43
CA PHE A 69 -23.88 -10.44 -7.58
C PHE A 69 -23.92 -9.71 -6.24
N ILE A 70 -25.09 -9.23 -5.84
CA ILE A 70 -25.31 -8.58 -4.55
C ILE A 70 -26.13 -9.54 -3.68
N PHE A 71 -25.56 -9.91 -2.54
CA PHE A 71 -26.24 -10.73 -1.54
C PHE A 71 -26.55 -9.88 -0.31
N ASN A 72 -27.71 -10.11 0.29
CA ASN A 72 -28.07 -9.50 1.56
C ASN A 72 -27.62 -10.44 2.69
N ALA A 73 -26.64 -10.01 3.49
CA ALA A 73 -26.15 -10.76 4.65
C ALA A 73 -27.07 -10.52 5.86
N ASN A 74 -28.27 -11.11 5.84
CA ASN A 74 -29.09 -11.28 7.03
C ASN A 74 -29.46 -12.77 7.11
N LEU A 75 -28.71 -13.51 7.93
CA LEU A 75 -29.08 -14.82 8.49
C LEU A 75 -29.07 -14.68 10.01
#